data_AF-A0A0F3MFP8-F1
#
_entry.id   AF-A0A0F3MFP8-F1
#
_cell.length_a   1.000
_cell.length_b   1.000
_cell.length_c   1.000
_cell.angle_alpha   90.00
_cell.angle_beta   90.00
_cell.angle_gamma   90.00
#
_symmetry.space_group_name_H-M   'P 1'
#
loop_
_entity.id
_entity.type
_entity.pdbx_description
1 polymer ?
#
loop_
_entity_poly.entity_id
_entity_poly.type
_entity_poly.pdbx_seq_one_letter_code
_entity_poly.pdbx_strand_id
1 'polypeptide(L)'
;MIHEKVKEIINAYFAKLGLPNRVDEISEVPGKHIGPRRIRSLINKVVNENELRKEAHLKIINDADVIMDSITHYKSIFTKHDVEKAVKDIPDLTAREQLVQQVFSSNRILELYHDDGESSKYFTIIEVRNEETRIIRIANKINDRVYYNNIYNLKSDIEGLANVSEEQKQALRHMYYSTLAWSKQKYPLYLIYLIFVKIKTYLLD
;
A
#
# COMPACT_ATOMS: atom_id res chain seq x y z
N MET A 1 5.41 13.16 0.87
CA MET A 1 4.95 14.55 0.64
C MET A 1 4.28 15.22 1.85
N ILE A 2 3.18 14.73 2.45
CA ILE A 2 2.55 15.44 3.60
C ILE A 2 3.48 15.48 4.82
N HIS A 3 4.17 14.37 5.13
CA HIS A 3 4.98 14.26 6.34
C HIS A 3 6.31 15.05 6.33
N GLU A 4 6.95 15.22 5.17
CA GLU A 4 8.17 16.06 5.05
C GLU A 4 7.87 17.54 5.26
N LYS A 5 6.79 18.04 4.66
CA LYS A 5 6.34 19.42 4.89
C LYS A 5 6.03 19.67 6.37
N VAL A 6 5.45 18.69 7.06
CA VAL A 6 5.17 18.80 8.49
C VAL A 6 6.44 18.88 9.34
N LYS A 7 7.49 18.09 9.02
CA LYS A 7 8.80 18.20 9.68
C LYS A 7 9.37 19.62 9.55
N GLU A 8 9.39 20.16 8.33
CA GLU A 8 9.92 21.51 8.06
C GLU A 8 9.13 22.60 8.80
N ILE A 9 7.81 22.52 8.77
CA ILE A 9 6.91 23.45 9.48
C ILE A 9 7.18 23.42 10.99
N ILE A 10 7.30 22.24 11.60
CA ILE A 10 7.55 22.10 13.03
C ILE A 10 8.96 22.61 13.38
N ASN A 11 9.97 22.29 12.57
CA ASN A 11 11.34 22.76 12.80
C ASN A 11 11.45 24.29 12.68
N ALA A 12 10.76 24.91 11.72
CA ALA A 12 10.68 26.36 11.61
C ALA A 12 9.98 27.00 12.82
N TYR A 13 8.93 26.35 13.33
CA TYR A 13 8.24 26.77 14.55
C TYR A 13 9.16 26.71 15.79
N PHE A 14 9.92 25.63 15.97
CA PHE A 14 10.90 25.52 17.05
C PHE A 14 12.01 26.58 16.94
N ALA A 15 12.50 26.86 15.73
CA ALA A 15 13.48 27.91 15.52
C ALA A 15 12.93 29.30 15.89
N LYS A 16 11.67 29.61 15.55
CA LYS A 16 10.99 30.84 15.94
C LYS A 16 10.87 31.00 17.46
N LEU A 17 10.72 29.89 18.18
CA LEU A 17 10.67 29.87 19.64
C LEU A 17 12.05 29.85 20.32
N GLY A 18 13.15 29.88 19.55
CA GLY A 18 14.51 29.76 20.09
C GLY A 18 14.82 28.38 20.68
N LEU A 19 14.04 27.35 20.33
CA LEU A 19 14.21 26.00 20.86
C LEU A 19 15.26 25.23 20.05
N PRO A 20 16.17 24.50 20.72
CA PRO A 20 17.19 23.68 20.05
C PRO A 20 16.62 22.40 19.44
N ASN A 21 15.40 22.00 19.80
CA ASN A 21 14.78 20.74 19.38
C ASN A 21 14.58 20.68 17.85
N ARG A 22 14.82 19.50 17.26
CA ARG A 22 14.53 19.22 15.85
C ARG A 22 13.77 17.91 15.74
N VAL A 23 12.86 17.85 14.77
CA VAL A 23 12.14 16.63 14.38
C VAL A 23 13.02 15.85 13.43
N ASP A 24 13.34 14.62 13.81
CA ASP A 24 14.09 13.68 12.96
C ASP A 24 13.26 13.23 11.75
N GLU A 25 13.93 12.69 10.73
CA GLU A 25 13.22 12.06 9.63
C GLU A 25 12.56 10.76 10.07
N ILE A 26 11.42 10.47 9.46
CA ILE A 26 10.72 9.20 9.67
C ILE A 26 11.62 8.10 9.09
N SER A 27 12.09 7.21 9.97
CA SER A 27 12.85 6.02 9.58
C SER A 27 11.96 5.05 8.81
N GLU A 28 12.50 4.42 7.77
CA GLU A 28 11.79 3.38 7.02
C GLU A 28 11.64 2.09 7.82
N VAL A 29 12.63 1.79 8.67
CA VAL A 29 12.54 0.68 9.61
C VAL A 29 11.65 1.10 10.77
N PRO A 30 10.49 0.44 10.98
CA PRO A 30 9.61 0.77 12.08
C PRO A 30 10.30 0.51 13.42
N GLY A 31 10.59 1.60 14.14
CA GLY A 31 11.13 1.54 15.49
C GLY A 31 10.02 1.38 16.53
N LYS A 32 10.35 0.75 17.66
CA LYS A 32 9.49 0.81 18.86
C LYS A 32 9.44 2.26 19.36
N HIS A 33 8.22 2.76 19.59
CA HIS A 33 8.01 4.10 20.14
C HIS A 33 8.64 4.23 21.53
N ILE A 34 9.32 5.35 21.77
CA ILE A 34 9.91 5.70 23.07
C ILE A 34 8.95 6.62 23.81
N GLY A 35 8.24 6.08 24.80
CA GLY A 35 7.27 6.81 25.61
C GLY A 35 7.89 7.80 26.62
N PRO A 36 7.07 8.51 27.41
CA PRO A 36 7.49 9.60 28.29
C PRO A 36 8.58 9.23 29.32
N ARG A 37 9.38 10.24 29.68
CA ARG A 37 10.64 10.27 30.46
C ARG A 37 10.74 9.45 31.77
N ARG A 38 9.65 8.86 32.28
CA ARG A 38 9.60 8.02 33.51
C ARG A 38 10.13 6.59 33.32
N ILE A 39 10.49 6.19 32.10
CA ILE A 39 10.91 4.81 31.78
C ILE A 39 12.38 4.73 31.33
N ARG A 40 13.25 5.59 31.89
CA ARG A 40 14.62 5.85 31.39
C ARG A 40 15.52 4.60 31.28
N SER A 41 15.29 3.55 32.08
CA SER A 41 16.00 2.26 31.97
C SER A 41 15.56 1.42 30.76
N LEU A 42 14.27 1.46 30.39
CA LEU A 42 13.77 0.82 29.16
C LEU A 42 14.07 1.65 27.92
N ILE A 43 14.30 2.97 28.04
CA ILE A 43 14.67 3.84 26.90
C ILE A 43 15.97 3.33 26.26
N ASN A 44 17.03 3.07 27.03
CA ASN A 44 18.30 2.56 26.47
C ASN A 44 18.12 1.20 25.78
N LYS A 45 17.29 0.32 26.34
CA LYS A 45 16.98 -0.99 25.74
C LYS A 45 16.22 -0.83 24.42
N VAL A 46 15.21 0.04 24.38
CA VAL A 46 14.40 0.29 23.18
C VAL A 46 15.22 0.97 22.09
N VAL A 47 16.06 1.94 22.45
CA VAL A 47 17.02 2.58 21.53
C VAL A 47 17.97 1.54 20.95
N ASN A 48 18.62 0.74 21.79
CA ASN A 48 19.54 -0.32 21.36
C ASN A 48 18.83 -1.37 20.49
N GLU A 49 17.60 -1.77 20.82
CA GLU A 49 16.82 -2.67 19.96
C GLU A 49 16.48 -2.05 18.60
N ASN A 50 16.21 -0.75 18.54
CA ASN A 50 15.95 -0.07 17.27
C ASN A 50 17.23 0.09 16.45
N GLU A 51 18.38 0.35 17.09
CA GLU A 51 19.70 0.35 16.44
C GLU A 51 20.04 -1.04 15.88
N LEU A 52 19.86 -2.10 16.67
CA LEU A 52 20.05 -3.48 16.21
C LEU A 52 19.14 -3.83 15.02
N ARG A 53 17.89 -3.33 15.00
CA ARG A 53 16.99 -3.50 13.84
C ARG A 53 17.52 -2.77 12.61
N LYS A 54 18.00 -1.53 12.77
CA LYS A 54 18.61 -0.77 11.67
C LYS A 54 19.87 -1.47 11.16
N GLU A 55 20.74 -1.94 12.04
CA GLU A 55 21.94 -2.68 11.67
C GLU A 55 21.61 -3.99 10.95
N ALA A 56 20.62 -4.74 11.43
CA ALA A 56 20.17 -5.96 10.76
C ALA A 56 19.60 -5.66 9.37
N HIS A 57 18.80 -4.60 9.25
CA HIS A 57 18.27 -4.13 7.96
C HIS A 57 19.41 -3.73 7.00
N LEU A 58 20.39 -2.96 7.47
CA LEU A 58 21.56 -2.58 6.68
C LEU A 58 22.42 -3.77 6.24
N LYS A 59 22.54 -4.81 7.05
CA LYS A 59 23.24 -6.06 6.66
C LYS A 59 22.50 -6.83 5.56
N ILE A 60 21.18 -6.69 5.50
CA ILE A 60 20.32 -7.35 4.52
C ILE A 60 20.25 -6.53 3.22
N ILE A 61 20.24 -5.20 3.31
CA ILE A 61 20.29 -4.30 2.15
C ILE A 61 21.71 -4.23 1.59
N ASN A 62 22.06 -5.24 0.80
CA ASN A 62 23.26 -5.25 -0.04
C ASN A 62 22.95 -5.67 -1.49
N ASP A 63 21.67 -5.82 -1.82
CA ASP A 63 21.19 -6.33 -3.10
C ASP A 63 20.06 -5.45 -3.64
N ALA A 64 20.10 -5.17 -4.94
CA ALA A 64 19.06 -4.47 -5.66
C ALA A 64 17.69 -5.16 -5.54
N ASP A 65 17.66 -6.49 -5.51
CA ASP A 65 16.41 -7.26 -5.40
C ASP A 65 15.75 -7.06 -4.05
N VAL A 66 16.54 -7.07 -2.98
CA VAL A 66 16.05 -6.81 -1.62
C VAL A 66 15.52 -5.38 -1.48
N ILE A 67 16.20 -4.40 -2.09
CA ILE A 67 15.74 -3.01 -2.13
C ILE A 67 14.38 -2.93 -2.82
N MET A 68 14.24 -3.51 -4.01
CA MET A 68 12.98 -3.52 -4.75
C MET A 68 11.85 -4.19 -3.96
N ASP A 69 12.10 -5.35 -3.36
CA ASP A 69 11.11 -6.08 -2.56
C ASP A 69 10.69 -5.28 -1.33
N SER A 70 11.63 -4.60 -0.65
CA SER A 70 11.33 -3.76 0.51
C SER A 70 10.45 -2.55 0.17
N ILE A 71 10.73 -1.88 -0.94
CA ILE A 71 9.94 -0.73 -1.42
C ILE A 71 8.55 -1.22 -1.84
N THR A 72 8.49 -2.31 -2.61
CA THR A 72 7.26 -2.83 -3.20
C THR A 72 6.32 -3.48 -2.20
N HIS A 73 6.84 -3.95 -1.06
CA HIS A 73 6.03 -4.38 0.07
C HIS A 73 5.06 -3.30 0.57
N TYR A 74 5.48 -2.02 0.52
CA TYR A 74 4.66 -0.90 0.99
C TYR A 74 4.08 -0.05 -0.15
N LYS A 75 4.70 -0.05 -1.33
CA LYS A 75 4.34 0.80 -2.47
C LYS A 75 4.42 0.03 -3.79
N SER A 76 3.28 -0.19 -4.43
CA SER A 76 3.21 -0.83 -5.76
C SER A 76 3.86 0.00 -6.87
N ILE A 77 3.96 1.32 -6.67
CA ILE A 77 4.57 2.29 -7.60
C ILE A 77 5.52 3.18 -6.80
N PHE A 78 6.72 3.40 -7.30
CA PHE A 78 7.76 4.18 -6.62
C PHE A 78 8.55 5.07 -7.60
N THR A 79 9.35 5.97 -7.04
CA THR A 79 10.18 6.94 -7.77
C THR A 79 11.67 6.67 -7.51
N LYS A 80 12.55 7.31 -8.29
CA LYS A 80 14.00 7.31 -8.00
C LYS A 80 14.33 7.76 -6.58
N HIS A 81 13.62 8.76 -6.08
CA HIS A 81 13.83 9.27 -4.73
C HIS A 81 13.51 8.21 -3.65
N ASP A 82 12.52 7.35 -3.89
CA ASP A 82 12.21 6.27 -2.96
C ASP A 82 13.36 5.25 -2.86
N VAL A 83 14.04 4.97 -3.98
CA VAL A 83 15.22 4.08 -3.99
C VAL A 83 16.41 4.73 -3.28
N GLU A 84 16.67 6.01 -3.55
CA GLU A 84 17.73 6.77 -2.85
C GLU A 84 17.48 6.83 -1.34
N LYS A 85 16.21 6.92 -0.94
CA LYS A 85 15.82 6.91 0.47
C LYS A 85 16.05 5.55 1.12
N ALA A 86 15.74 4.46 0.43
CA ALA A 86 15.96 3.10 0.92
C ALA A 86 17.43 2.80 1.24
N VAL A 87 18.35 3.39 0.47
CA VAL A 87 19.79 3.21 0.69
C VAL A 87 20.42 4.32 1.54
N LYS A 88 19.66 5.29 2.03
CA LYS A 88 20.18 6.50 2.68
C LYS A 88 21.11 6.20 3.87
N ASP A 89 20.74 5.20 4.66
CA ASP A 89 21.43 4.81 5.90
C ASP A 89 22.75 4.03 5.65
N ILE A 90 23.06 3.67 4.40
CA ILE A 90 24.35 3.06 4.03
C ILE A 90 25.44 4.14 4.12
N PRO A 91 26.54 3.91 4.84
CA PRO A 91 27.56 4.94 5.06
C PRO A 91 28.36 5.30 3.80
N ASP A 92 28.71 4.30 2.97
CA ASP A 92 29.49 4.52 1.75
C ASP A 92 28.64 5.17 0.65
N LEU A 93 29.08 6.33 0.15
CA LEU A 93 28.43 7.05 -0.94
C LEU A 93 28.54 6.30 -2.27
N THR A 94 29.69 5.71 -2.56
CA THR A 94 29.93 5.02 -3.83
C THR A 94 29.10 3.73 -3.90
N ALA A 95 29.05 2.95 -2.81
CA ALA A 95 28.18 1.78 -2.73
C ALA A 95 26.70 2.14 -2.89
N ARG A 96 26.24 3.26 -2.33
CA ARG A 96 24.86 3.76 -2.51
C ARG A 96 24.53 4.04 -3.97
N GLU A 97 25.39 4.80 -4.64
CA GLU A 97 25.20 5.14 -6.06
C GLU A 97 25.19 3.88 -6.94
N GLN A 98 26.08 2.92 -6.65
CA GLN A 98 26.12 1.64 -7.35
C GLN A 98 24.84 0.82 -7.15
N LEU A 99 24.33 0.72 -5.92
CA LEU A 99 23.07 0.00 -5.63
C LEU A 99 21.88 0.64 -6.33
N VAL A 100 21.78 1.98 -6.30
CA VAL A 100 20.73 2.71 -7.04
C VAL A 100 20.82 2.39 -8.53
N GLN A 101 22.03 2.43 -9.11
CA GLN A 101 22.23 2.09 -10.51
C GLN A 101 21.86 0.63 -10.83
N GLN A 102 22.20 -0.31 -9.95
CA GLN A 102 21.84 -1.73 -10.10
C GLN A 102 20.32 -1.94 -10.09
N VAL A 103 19.58 -1.25 -9.20
CA VAL A 103 18.11 -1.29 -9.17
C VAL A 103 17.51 -0.85 -10.51
N PHE A 104 17.96 0.27 -11.07
CA PHE A 104 17.46 0.77 -12.36
C PHE A 104 17.96 0.01 -13.57
N SER A 105 19.02 -0.78 -13.44
CA SER A 105 19.54 -1.66 -14.49
C SER A 105 18.94 -3.07 -14.42
N SER A 106 18.15 -3.38 -13.38
CA SER A 106 17.54 -4.69 -13.21
C SER A 106 16.49 -4.96 -14.28
N ASN A 107 16.43 -6.18 -14.78
CA ASN A 107 15.37 -6.62 -15.69
C ASN A 107 14.00 -6.70 -15.01
N ARG A 108 13.93 -6.66 -13.67
CA ARG A 108 12.68 -6.70 -12.90
C ARG A 108 11.96 -5.36 -12.87
N ILE A 109 12.67 -4.25 -13.11
CA ILE A 109 12.08 -2.91 -13.06
C ILE A 109 11.34 -2.60 -14.35
N LEU A 110 10.22 -1.92 -14.22
CA LEU A 110 9.41 -1.41 -15.32
C LEU A 110 9.21 0.08 -15.14
N GLU A 111 9.62 0.86 -16.13
CA GLU A 111 9.28 2.28 -16.21
C GLU A 111 7.81 2.41 -16.66
N LEU A 112 7.08 3.30 -15.99
CA LEU A 112 5.70 3.61 -16.33
C LEU A 112 5.64 4.83 -17.24
N TYR A 113 4.75 4.77 -18.23
CA TYR A 113 4.52 5.83 -19.20
C TYR A 113 3.08 6.33 -19.10
N HIS A 114 2.88 7.59 -19.47
CA HIS A 114 1.57 8.17 -19.69
C HIS A 114 0.94 7.63 -20.99
N ASP A 115 -0.36 7.88 -21.17
CA ASP A 115 -1.11 7.40 -22.35
C ASP A 115 -0.59 7.99 -23.67
N ASP A 116 0.07 9.15 -23.60
CA ASP A 116 0.75 9.83 -24.72
C ASP A 116 2.15 9.28 -25.01
N GLY A 117 2.63 8.32 -24.21
CA GLY A 117 3.96 7.71 -24.31
C GLY A 117 5.07 8.47 -23.56
N GLU A 118 4.76 9.58 -22.89
CA GLU A 118 5.73 10.33 -22.10
C GLU A 118 6.12 9.56 -20.82
N SER A 119 7.39 9.66 -20.40
CA SER A 119 7.83 9.04 -19.15
C SER A 119 7.11 9.67 -17.96
N SER A 120 6.50 8.83 -17.14
CA SER A 120 5.82 9.27 -15.93
C SER A 120 6.77 9.51 -14.76
N LYS A 121 8.06 9.14 -14.91
CA LYS A 121 9.09 9.12 -13.85
C LYS A 121 8.77 8.17 -12.68
N TYR A 122 7.73 7.36 -12.83
CA TYR A 122 7.35 6.33 -11.88
C TYR A 122 7.80 4.95 -12.39
N PHE A 123 8.06 4.07 -11.44
CA PHE A 123 8.55 2.72 -11.67
C PHE A 123 7.70 1.73 -10.88
N THR A 124 7.64 0.50 -11.39
CA THR A 124 7.09 -0.67 -10.70
C THR A 124 7.97 -1.89 -11.00
N ILE A 125 7.62 -3.05 -10.46
CA ILE A 125 8.30 -4.31 -10.78
C ILE A 125 7.37 -5.25 -11.56
N ILE A 126 7.97 -6.16 -12.34
CA ILE A 126 7.27 -7.15 -13.16
C ILE A 126 6.26 -7.96 -12.33
N GLU A 127 6.62 -8.33 -11.10
CA GLU A 127 5.80 -9.14 -10.21
C GLU A 127 4.50 -8.42 -9.82
N VAL A 128 4.60 -7.15 -9.45
CA VAL A 128 3.44 -6.29 -9.16
C VAL A 128 2.55 -6.20 -10.40
N ARG A 129 3.14 -5.97 -11.58
CA ARG A 129 2.38 -5.86 -12.82
C ARG A 129 1.67 -7.15 -13.20
N ASN A 130 2.32 -8.29 -12.97
CA ASN A 130 1.74 -9.61 -13.18
C ASN A 130 0.56 -9.87 -12.24
N GLU A 131 0.69 -9.46 -10.99
CA GLU A 131 -0.37 -9.58 -9.99
C GLU A 131 -1.57 -8.69 -10.33
N GLU A 132 -1.35 -7.43 -10.69
CA GLU A 132 -2.41 -6.52 -11.19
C GLU A 132 -3.14 -7.11 -12.39
N THR A 133 -2.40 -7.63 -13.37
CA THR A 133 -2.97 -8.25 -14.57
C THR A 133 -3.79 -9.50 -14.22
N ARG A 134 -3.38 -10.26 -13.20
CA ARG A 134 -4.12 -11.41 -12.68
C ARG A 134 -5.42 -10.95 -12.01
N ILE A 135 -5.37 -9.90 -11.19
CA ILE A 135 -6.54 -9.32 -10.53
C ILE A 135 -7.56 -8.85 -11.58
N ILE A 136 -7.13 -8.11 -12.60
CA ILE A 136 -8.01 -7.65 -13.69
C ILE A 136 -8.64 -8.84 -14.42
N ARG A 137 -7.86 -9.89 -14.74
CA ARG A 137 -8.39 -11.11 -15.37
C ARG A 137 -9.45 -11.80 -14.51
N ILE A 138 -9.23 -11.90 -13.20
CA ILE A 138 -10.20 -12.48 -12.26
C ILE A 138 -11.45 -11.60 -12.20
N ALA A 139 -11.30 -10.27 -12.12
CA ALA A 139 -12.40 -9.34 -12.10
C ALA A 139 -13.27 -9.45 -13.37
N ASN A 140 -12.64 -9.50 -14.55
CA ASN A 140 -13.34 -9.71 -15.81
C ASN A 140 -14.06 -11.06 -15.84
N LYS A 141 -13.41 -12.14 -15.40
CA LYS A 141 -14.04 -13.47 -15.30
C LYS A 141 -15.26 -13.48 -14.38
N ILE A 142 -15.22 -12.73 -13.27
CA ILE A 142 -16.37 -12.57 -12.38
C ILE A 142 -17.46 -11.77 -13.10
N ASN A 143 -17.12 -10.63 -13.68
CA ASN A 143 -18.07 -9.78 -14.41
C ASN A 143 -18.76 -10.55 -15.55
N ASP A 144 -18.01 -11.34 -16.32
CA ASP A 144 -18.52 -12.13 -17.44
C ASP A 144 -19.40 -13.30 -16.97
N ARG A 145 -19.14 -13.88 -15.79
CA ARG A 145 -20.03 -14.88 -15.16
C ARG A 145 -21.25 -14.26 -14.49
N VAL A 146 -21.15 -13.01 -14.08
CA VAL A 146 -22.25 -12.21 -13.52
C VAL A 146 -23.15 -11.66 -14.64
N TYR A 147 -22.88 -11.97 -15.93
CA TYR A 147 -23.82 -11.70 -17.02
C TYR A 147 -25.25 -12.08 -16.58
N TYR A 148 -26.08 -11.04 -16.55
CA TYR A 148 -27.33 -10.88 -15.82
C TYR A 148 -28.43 -11.91 -16.07
N ASN A 149 -28.22 -12.92 -16.90
CA ASN A 149 -29.24 -13.88 -17.29
C ASN A 149 -29.80 -14.68 -16.09
N ASN A 150 -28.97 -14.95 -15.07
CA ASN A 150 -29.45 -15.62 -13.85
C ASN A 150 -29.99 -14.65 -12.78
N ILE A 151 -29.67 -13.36 -12.84
CA ILE A 151 -30.14 -12.38 -11.85
C ILE A 151 -31.65 -12.20 -11.97
N TYR A 152 -32.21 -12.17 -13.18
CA TYR A 152 -33.66 -12.04 -13.36
C TYR A 152 -34.46 -13.23 -12.80
N ASN A 153 -33.88 -14.43 -12.81
CA ASN A 153 -34.49 -15.64 -12.25
C ASN A 153 -34.31 -15.76 -10.73
N LEU A 154 -33.24 -15.14 -10.18
CA LEU A 154 -32.87 -15.19 -8.76
C LEU A 154 -33.98 -14.70 -7.83
N LYS A 155 -34.82 -13.74 -8.27
CA LYS A 155 -36.00 -13.32 -7.51
C LYS A 155 -36.99 -14.48 -7.34
N SER A 156 -37.30 -15.17 -8.44
CA SER A 156 -38.19 -16.34 -8.45
C SER A 156 -37.58 -17.49 -7.65
N ASP A 157 -36.26 -17.69 -7.74
CA ASP A 157 -35.56 -18.74 -6.99
C ASP A 157 -35.61 -18.49 -5.49
N ILE A 158 -35.39 -17.24 -5.02
CA ILE A 158 -35.51 -16.87 -3.60
C ILE A 158 -36.94 -17.09 -3.09
N GLU A 159 -37.94 -16.77 -3.91
CA GLU A 159 -39.36 -16.97 -3.55
C GLU A 159 -39.75 -18.46 -3.49
N GLY A 160 -39.10 -19.32 -4.29
CA GLY A 160 -39.30 -20.77 -4.32
C GLY A 160 -38.57 -21.57 -3.24
N LEU A 161 -37.74 -20.93 -2.40
CA LEU A 161 -37.00 -21.63 -1.33
C LEU A 161 -37.94 -22.08 -0.20
N ALA A 162 -38.13 -23.39 -0.06
CA ALA A 162 -39.03 -23.98 0.93
C ALA A 162 -38.43 -24.14 2.35
N ASN A 163 -37.11 -24.19 2.47
CA ASN A 163 -36.40 -24.59 3.71
C ASN A 163 -35.73 -23.41 4.45
N VAL A 164 -36.27 -22.21 4.33
CA VAL A 164 -35.59 -20.97 4.78
C VAL A 164 -36.60 -20.08 5.49
N SER A 165 -36.20 -19.48 6.62
CA SER A 165 -37.10 -18.61 7.40
C SER A 165 -37.43 -17.32 6.64
N GLU A 166 -38.50 -16.64 7.01
CA GLU A 166 -38.88 -15.39 6.36
C GLU A 166 -37.86 -14.27 6.58
N GLU A 167 -37.18 -14.25 7.73
CA GLU A 167 -36.09 -13.29 8.01
C GLU A 167 -34.90 -13.54 7.06
N GLN A 168 -34.57 -14.81 6.84
CA GLN A 168 -33.50 -15.20 5.92
C GLN A 168 -33.87 -14.89 4.46
N LYS A 169 -35.13 -15.13 4.06
CA LYS A 169 -35.63 -14.70 2.74
C LYS A 169 -35.60 -13.19 2.58
N GLN A 170 -35.91 -12.43 3.63
CA GLN A 170 -35.86 -10.97 3.59
C GLN A 170 -34.43 -10.44 3.48
N ALA A 171 -33.47 -11.07 4.17
CA ALA A 171 -32.05 -10.78 3.99
C ALA A 171 -31.58 -11.08 2.55
N LEU A 172 -32.00 -12.20 1.96
CA LEU A 172 -31.69 -12.56 0.57
C LEU A 172 -32.31 -11.57 -0.43
N ARG A 173 -33.56 -11.14 -0.22
CA ARG A 173 -34.20 -10.09 -1.03
C ARG A 173 -33.43 -8.77 -0.94
N HIS A 174 -32.99 -8.38 0.26
CA HIS A 174 -32.21 -7.17 0.45
C HIS A 174 -30.87 -7.23 -0.30
N MET A 175 -30.15 -8.37 -0.20
CA MET A 175 -28.93 -8.60 -0.98
C MET A 175 -29.20 -8.50 -2.49
N TYR A 176 -30.24 -9.15 -2.98
CA TYR A 176 -30.64 -9.10 -4.39
C TYR A 176 -30.91 -7.67 -4.90
N TYR A 177 -31.77 -6.91 -4.22
CA TYR A 177 -32.10 -5.54 -4.64
C TYR A 177 -30.90 -4.58 -4.52
N SER A 178 -30.02 -4.80 -3.53
CA SER A 178 -28.78 -4.04 -3.44
C SER A 178 -27.87 -4.30 -4.65
N THR A 179 -27.72 -5.56 -5.08
CA THR A 179 -26.90 -5.89 -6.26
C THR A 179 -27.47 -5.31 -7.55
N LEU A 180 -28.80 -5.30 -7.73
CA LEU A 180 -29.48 -4.67 -8.88
C LEU A 180 -29.35 -3.14 -8.91
N ALA A 181 -29.40 -2.49 -7.74
CA ALA A 181 -29.22 -1.03 -7.65
C ALA A 181 -27.78 -0.63 -8.05
N TRP A 182 -26.80 -1.41 -7.64
CA TRP A 182 -25.38 -1.19 -7.95
C TRP A 182 -25.02 -1.54 -9.39
N SER A 183 -25.66 -2.57 -9.94
CA SER A 183 -25.63 -2.99 -11.34
C SER A 183 -26.01 -1.88 -12.34
N LYS A 184 -26.97 -1.02 -11.97
CA LYS A 184 -27.44 0.10 -12.81
C LYS A 184 -26.48 1.30 -12.81
N GLN A 185 -25.48 1.35 -11.91
CA GLN A 185 -24.42 2.36 -11.95
C GLN A 185 -23.32 1.93 -12.93
N LYS A 186 -23.16 2.72 -13.99
CA LYS A 186 -22.44 2.44 -15.24
C LYS A 186 -20.91 2.28 -15.15
N TYR A 187 -20.34 1.98 -13.98
CA TYR A 187 -18.87 1.98 -13.78
C TYR A 187 -18.39 0.80 -12.91
N PRO A 188 -18.07 -0.36 -13.52
CA PRO A 188 -17.56 -1.53 -12.79
C PRO A 188 -16.19 -1.29 -12.11
N LEU A 189 -15.41 -0.31 -12.57
CA LEU A 189 -14.13 0.08 -11.94
C LEU A 189 -14.34 0.79 -10.58
N TYR A 190 -15.42 1.55 -10.43
CA TYR A 190 -15.77 2.22 -9.17
C TYR A 190 -16.23 1.20 -8.12
N LEU A 191 -16.82 0.09 -8.57
CA LEU A 191 -17.24 -1.04 -7.73
C LEU A 191 -16.03 -1.74 -7.09
N ILE A 192 -14.97 -2.00 -7.86
CA ILE A 192 -13.74 -2.61 -7.36
C ILE A 192 -13.04 -1.67 -6.38
N TYR A 193 -12.96 -0.38 -6.69
CA TYR A 193 -12.40 0.64 -5.80
C TYR A 193 -13.18 0.75 -4.47
N LEU A 194 -14.52 0.78 -4.51
CA LEU A 194 -15.35 0.85 -3.30
C LEU A 194 -15.32 -0.43 -2.46
N ILE A 195 -15.26 -1.60 -3.10
CA ILE A 195 -15.10 -2.88 -2.39
C ILE A 195 -13.75 -2.91 -1.67
N PHE A 196 -12.66 -2.46 -2.31
CA PHE A 196 -11.35 -2.35 -1.67
C PHE A 196 -11.35 -1.35 -0.50
N VAL A 197 -11.99 -0.19 -0.66
CA VAL A 197 -12.12 0.82 0.40
C VAL A 197 -12.96 0.32 1.58
N LYS A 198 -14.05 -0.41 1.32
CA LYS A 198 -14.89 -1.02 2.37
C LYS A 198 -14.18 -2.15 3.11
N ILE A 199 -13.51 -3.06 2.40
CA ILE A 199 -12.76 -4.15 3.04
C ILE A 199 -11.65 -3.60 3.94
N LYS A 200 -10.97 -2.52 3.52
CA LYS A 200 -9.94 -1.85 4.33
C LYS A 200 -10.49 -1.16 5.58
N THR A 201 -11.73 -0.67 5.55
CA THR A 201 -12.38 -0.05 6.72
C THR A 201 -12.93 -1.07 7.70
N TYR A 202 -13.36 -2.25 7.25
CA TYR A 202 -13.86 -3.32 8.13
C TYR A 202 -12.77 -4.22 8.73
N LEU A 203 -11.52 -4.14 8.26
CA LEU A 203 -10.39 -4.93 8.77
C LEU A 203 -9.45 -4.11 9.69
N LEU A 204 -9.76 -2.83 9.93
CA LEU A 204 -8.94 -1.93 10.76
C LEU A 204 -9.70 -1.25 11.90
N ASP A 205 -10.93 -1.70 12.19
CA ASP A 205 -11.63 -1.52 13.47
C ASP A 205 -11.75 -2.89 14.16
#